data_AF-A0A3A9K7P9-F1
#
_entry.id   AF-A0A3A9K7P9-F1
#
_cell.length_a   1.000
_cell.length_b   1.000
_cell.length_c   1.000
_cell.angle_alpha   90.00
_cell.angle_beta   90.00
_cell.angle_gamma   90.00
#
_symmetry.space_group_name_H-M   'P 1'
#
loop_
_entity.id
_entity.type
_entity.pdbx_description
1 polymer ?
#
loop_
_entity_poly.entity_id
_entity_poly.type
_entity_poly.pdbx_seq_one_letter_code
_entity_poly.pdbx_strand_id
1 'polypeptide(L)'
;IDLSPAMVRLEQPYTIKLIGKGQKARIVPLMEKQVRVLHQYMEERNLLEPYANHYPLFYNKRHEKLTRAGVGYILDKYIKMAREKNPSLIPEKFTCHCLRHSKSMHMLQAGVNLVYIRDILGHCSIQTTEIYARADSKQKREAIEKAYSEVVPKEQPQWQTNQNLLDWLKNFH
;
A
#
# COMPACT_ATOMS: atom_id res chain seq x y z
N ILE A 1 -10.97 -1.00 8.75
CA ILE A 1 -9.99 -2.08 8.65
C ILE A 1 -9.65 -2.43 10.07
N ASP A 2 -9.96 -3.66 10.43
CA ASP A 2 -9.66 -4.26 11.71
C ASP A 2 -8.37 -5.04 11.50
N LEU A 3 -7.31 -4.61 12.17
CA LEU A 3 -6.01 -5.28 12.14
C LEU A 3 -5.81 -5.91 13.50
N SER A 4 -5.32 -7.15 13.53
CA SER A 4 -4.83 -7.81 14.73
C SER A 4 -3.44 -8.39 14.48
N PRO A 5 -2.67 -8.70 15.54
CA PRO A 5 -1.35 -9.33 15.41
C PRO A 5 -1.35 -10.58 14.52
N ALA A 6 -2.39 -11.42 14.59
CA ALA A 6 -2.54 -12.63 13.77
C ALA A 6 -2.59 -12.37 12.26
N MET A 7 -2.84 -11.13 11.83
CA MET A 7 -2.87 -10.76 10.42
C MET A 7 -1.48 -10.40 9.86
N VAL A 8 -0.47 -10.32 10.71
CA VAL A 8 0.90 -9.95 10.35
C VAL A 8 1.76 -11.21 10.28
N ARG A 9 2.45 -11.41 9.16
CA ARG A 9 3.47 -12.44 9.02
C ARG A 9 4.85 -11.80 9.13
N LEU A 10 5.51 -12.02 10.27
CA LEU A 10 6.84 -11.49 10.60
C LEU A 10 7.99 -12.36 10.07
N GLU A 11 7.69 -13.47 9.40
CA GLU A 11 8.65 -14.34 8.70
C GLU A 11 8.59 -14.13 7.17
N GLN A 12 9.67 -14.46 6.46
CA GLN A 12 9.71 -14.30 4.99
C GLN A 12 8.85 -15.34 4.26
N PRO A 13 8.10 -14.97 3.19
CA PRO A 13 7.81 -13.60 2.75
C PRO A 13 6.97 -12.78 3.74
N TYR A 14 7.41 -11.55 4.03
CA TYR A 14 6.72 -10.66 4.95
C TYR A 14 5.43 -10.11 4.36
N THR A 15 4.33 -10.27 5.07
CA THR A 15 3.00 -9.86 4.58
C THR A 15 2.08 -9.39 5.69
N ILE A 16 1.09 -8.57 5.33
CA ILE A 16 -0.06 -8.27 6.19
C ILE A 16 -1.37 -8.54 5.45
N LYS A 17 -2.28 -9.27 6.12
CA LYS A 17 -3.62 -9.53 5.61
C LYS A 17 -4.55 -8.38 6.01
N LEU A 18 -5.22 -7.78 5.04
CA LEU A 18 -6.17 -6.68 5.25
C LEU A 18 -7.58 -7.14 4.88
N ILE A 19 -8.54 -6.95 5.78
CA ILE A 19 -9.95 -7.22 5.52
C ILE A 19 -10.66 -5.90 5.19
N GLY A 20 -11.16 -5.81 3.95
CA GLY A 20 -11.83 -4.63 3.40
C GLY A 20 -13.35 -4.69 3.48
N LYS A 21 -14.01 -3.73 2.83
CA LYS A 21 -15.47 -3.69 2.70
C LYS A 21 -15.95 -4.94 1.94
N GLY A 22 -17.00 -5.59 2.46
CA GLY A 22 -17.54 -6.83 1.89
C GLY A 22 -16.72 -8.09 2.21
N GLN A 23 -15.98 -8.10 3.33
CA GLN A 23 -15.17 -9.24 3.79
C GLN A 23 -14.07 -9.70 2.83
N LYS A 24 -13.75 -8.90 1.82
CA LYS A 24 -12.67 -9.21 0.88
C LYS A 24 -11.31 -9.03 1.56
N ALA A 25 -10.58 -10.13 1.64
CA ALA A 25 -9.21 -10.15 2.13
C ALA A 25 -8.24 -9.81 0.98
N ARG A 26 -7.18 -9.07 1.31
CA ARG A 26 -6.02 -8.88 0.43
C ARG A 26 -4.74 -9.05 1.24
N ILE A 27 -3.68 -9.49 0.58
CA ILE A 27 -2.36 -9.67 1.19
C ILE A 27 -1.46 -8.57 0.65
N VAL A 28 -0.92 -7.75 1.54
CA VAL A 28 0.01 -6.68 1.17
C VAL A 28 1.42 -7.10 1.58
N PRO A 29 2.40 -7.13 0.65
CA PRO A 29 3.78 -7.40 1.01
C PRO A 29 4.33 -6.26 1.87
N LEU A 30 5.19 -6.61 2.82
CA LEU A 30 5.90 -5.65 3.64
C LEU A 30 7.39 -5.68 3.28
N MET A 31 8.01 -4.51 3.20
CA MET A 31 9.47 -4.40 3.11
C MET A 31 10.08 -4.73 4.47
N GLU A 32 11.29 -5.27 4.47
CA GLU A 32 12.01 -5.62 5.70
C GLU A 32 12.09 -4.45 6.70
N LYS A 33 12.36 -3.24 6.22
CA LYS A 33 12.36 -2.02 7.07
C LYS A 33 11.02 -1.76 7.77
N GLN A 34 9.90 -2.04 7.09
CA GLN A 34 8.57 -1.89 7.68
C GLN A 34 8.30 -2.95 8.74
N VAL A 35 8.75 -4.18 8.50
CA VAL A 35 8.64 -5.29 9.45
C VAL A 35 9.46 -5.01 10.70
N ARG A 36 10.68 -4.49 10.58
CA ARG A 36 11.52 -4.12 11.73
C ARG A 36 10.81 -3.10 12.64
N VAL A 37 10.26 -2.04 12.06
CA VAL A 37 9.50 -1.02 12.82
C VAL A 37 8.24 -1.62 13.44
N LEU A 38 7.52 -2.47 12.70
CA LEU A 38 6.30 -3.11 13.20
C LEU A 38 6.59 -4.12 14.33
N HIS A 39 7.65 -4.91 14.19
CA HIS A 39 8.11 -5.87 15.19
C HIS A 39 8.47 -5.15 16.50
N GLN A 40 9.28 -4.09 16.42
CA GLN A 40 9.64 -3.29 17.59
C GLN A 40 8.39 -2.73 18.28
N TYR A 41 7.46 -2.17 17.50
CA TYR A 41 6.18 -1.71 18.05
C TYR A 41 5.39 -2.83 18.73
N MET A 42 5.33 -4.02 18.13
CA MET A 42 4.62 -5.17 18.71
C MET A 42 5.28 -5.65 20.00
N GLU A 43 6.60 -5.66 20.07
CA GLU A 43 7.38 -6.03 21.25
C GLU A 43 7.15 -5.05 22.40
N GLU A 44 7.28 -3.74 22.15
CA GLU A 44 7.03 -2.67 23.15
C GLU A 44 5.59 -2.69 23.70
N ARG A 45 4.66 -3.29 22.96
CA ARG A 45 3.23 -3.35 23.30
C ARG A 45 2.77 -4.74 23.77
N ASN A 46 3.69 -5.70 23.93
CA ASN A 46 3.37 -7.10 24.28
C ASN A 46 2.34 -7.73 23.33
N LEU A 47 2.45 -7.43 22.04
CA LEU A 47 1.56 -7.92 20.97
C LEU A 47 2.10 -9.18 20.26
N LEU A 48 3.28 -9.66 20.63
CA LEU A 48 3.86 -10.90 20.11
C LEU A 48 3.28 -12.15 20.78
N GLU A 49 2.63 -11.99 21.93
CA GLU A 49 2.05 -13.08 22.69
C GLU A 49 0.77 -13.64 22.05
N PRO A 50 0.49 -14.95 22.10
CA PRO A 50 -0.68 -15.55 21.46
C PRO A 50 -2.02 -14.95 21.87
N TYR A 51 -2.16 -14.50 23.12
CA TYR A 51 -3.40 -13.87 23.60
C TYR A 51 -3.69 -12.54 22.88
N ALA A 52 -2.65 -11.82 22.43
CA ALA A 52 -2.76 -10.51 21.81
C ALA A 52 -3.44 -10.57 20.42
N ASN A 53 -3.51 -11.75 19.81
CA ASN A 53 -4.10 -11.98 18.48
C ASN A 53 -5.58 -11.58 18.36
N HIS A 54 -6.29 -11.47 19.49
CA HIS A 54 -7.70 -11.06 19.55
C HIS A 54 -7.88 -9.55 19.73
N TYR A 55 -6.79 -8.81 19.95
CA TYR A 55 -6.81 -7.38 20.21
C TYR A 55 -6.42 -6.59 18.95
N PRO A 56 -6.78 -5.29 18.89
CA PRO A 56 -6.38 -4.43 17.79
C PRO A 56 -4.85 -4.30 17.74
N LEU A 57 -4.27 -4.50 16.55
CA LEU A 57 -2.84 -4.29 16.32
C LEU A 57 -2.45 -2.85 16.65
N PHE A 58 -3.28 -1.87 16.27
CA PHE A 58 -3.08 -0.46 16.61
C PHE A 58 -4.22 0.03 17.49
N TYR A 59 -3.87 0.54 18.68
CA TYR A 59 -4.83 0.98 19.69
C TYR A 59 -4.49 2.35 20.30
N ASN A 60 -5.50 3.01 20.86
CA ASN A 60 -5.36 4.30 21.55
C ASN A 60 -4.89 4.12 23.01
N LYS A 61 -4.71 5.21 23.78
CA LYS A 61 -4.29 5.12 25.20
C LYS A 61 -5.27 4.32 26.10
N ARG A 62 -6.51 4.09 25.67
CA ARG A 62 -7.53 3.29 26.36
C ARG A 62 -7.56 1.83 25.89
N HIS A 63 -6.59 1.39 25.10
CA HIS A 63 -6.52 0.04 24.51
C HIS A 63 -7.68 -0.28 23.53
N GLU A 64 -8.37 0.75 23.04
CA GLU A 64 -9.41 0.59 22.03
C GLU A 64 -8.82 0.73 20.64
N LYS A 65 -9.46 0.09 19.66
CA LYS A 65 -9.08 0.17 18.25
C LYS A 65 -8.93 1.62 17.80
N LEU A 66 -7.82 1.91 17.11
CA LEU A 66 -7.59 3.23 16.55
C LEU A 66 -8.63 3.56 15.46
N THR A 67 -9.34 4.67 15.64
CA THR A 67 -10.36 5.14 14.70
C THR A 67 -9.74 5.92 13.55
N ARG A 68 -10.49 6.15 12.46
CA ARG A 68 -10.04 7.01 11.35
C ARG A 68 -9.68 8.42 11.83
N ALA A 69 -10.52 8.99 12.69
CA ALA A 69 -10.26 10.28 13.32
C ALA A 69 -8.99 10.25 14.19
N GLY A 70 -8.77 9.16 14.93
CA GLY A 70 -7.55 8.96 15.73
C GLY A 70 -6.28 8.91 14.87
N VAL A 71 -6.30 8.18 13.75
CA VAL A 71 -5.19 8.18 12.78
C VAL A 71 -4.96 9.59 12.23
N GLY A 72 -6.03 10.30 11.85
CA GLY A 72 -5.95 11.67 11.36
C GLY A 72 -5.33 12.63 12.37
N TYR A 73 -5.72 12.52 13.65
CA TYR A 73 -5.15 13.30 14.75
C TYR A 73 -3.66 13.02 14.95
N ILE A 74 -3.25 11.74 14.94
CA ILE A 74 -1.83 11.36 15.04
C ILE A 74 -1.03 11.93 13.87
N LEU A 75 -1.57 11.82 12.65
CA LEU A 75 -0.94 12.37 11.46
C LEU A 75 -0.79 13.90 11.55
N ASP A 76 -1.83 14.62 11.92
CA ASP A 76 -1.80 16.08 12.11
C ASP A 76 -0.75 16.51 13.14
N LYS A 77 -0.65 15.79 14.26
CA LYS A 77 0.39 16.01 15.26
C LYS A 77 1.79 15.93 14.66
N TYR A 78 2.10 14.87 13.90
CA TYR A 78 3.43 14.72 13.29
C TYR A 78 3.69 15.70 12.15
N ILE A 79 2.67 16.11 11.39
CA ILE A 79 2.79 17.17 10.38
C ILE A 79 3.20 18.48 11.04
N LYS A 80 2.55 18.87 12.14
CA LYS A 80 2.88 20.09 12.89
C LYS A 80 4.33 20.08 13.37
N MET A 81 4.75 18.98 14.03
CA MET A 81 6.13 18.81 14.47
C MET A 81 7.16 18.85 13.32
N ALA A 82 6.81 18.32 12.15
CA ALA A 82 7.68 18.37 10.98
C ALA A 82 7.77 19.80 10.39
N ARG A 83 6.65 20.54 10.36
CA ARG A 83 6.62 21.94 9.89
C ARG A 83 7.38 22.89 10.81
N GLU A 84 7.37 22.65 12.12
CA GLU A 84 8.21 23.39 13.08
C GLU A 84 9.70 23.27 12.74
N LYS A 85 10.14 22.12 12.22
CA LYS A 85 11.53 21.90 11.79
C LYS A 85 11.82 22.41 10.39
N ASN A 86 10.88 22.25 9.46
CA ASN A 86 10.99 22.74 8.09
C ASN A 86 9.59 23.06 7.53
N PRO A 87 9.22 24.36 7.48
CA PRO A 87 7.88 24.77 7.04
C PRO A 87 7.53 24.39 5.59
N SER A 88 8.52 24.26 4.70
CA SER A 88 8.30 23.97 3.28
C SER A 88 8.29 22.48 2.94
N LEU A 89 8.57 21.60 3.92
CA LEU A 89 8.71 20.15 3.69
C LEU A 89 7.38 19.46 3.35
N ILE A 90 6.27 19.92 3.93
CA ILE A 90 4.96 19.27 3.82
C ILE A 90 3.92 20.28 3.30
N PRO A 91 3.17 19.96 2.23
CA PRO A 91 2.11 20.82 1.70
C PRO A 91 1.11 21.24 2.78
N GLU A 92 0.51 22.42 2.63
CA GLU A 92 -0.44 22.99 3.60
C GLU A 92 -1.62 22.04 3.91
N LYS A 93 -2.18 21.41 2.88
CA LYS A 93 -3.18 20.34 3.00
C LYS A 93 -2.52 18.99 2.81
N PHE A 94 -2.36 18.24 3.91
CA PHE A 94 -1.80 16.89 3.88
C PHE A 94 -2.64 15.94 4.73
N THR A 95 -3.05 14.81 4.15
CA THR A 95 -3.94 13.84 4.79
C THR A 95 -3.45 12.41 4.57
N CYS A 96 -4.12 11.44 5.19
CA CYS A 96 -3.86 10.01 4.94
C CYS A 96 -4.07 9.61 3.48
N HIS A 97 -4.97 10.31 2.75
CA HIS A 97 -5.21 10.06 1.34
C HIS A 97 -4.01 10.52 0.50
N CYS A 98 -3.36 11.64 0.87
CA CYS A 98 -2.13 12.09 0.24
C CYS A 98 -1.00 11.05 0.38
N LEU A 99 -0.81 10.45 1.56
CA LEU A 99 0.17 9.37 1.76
C LEU A 99 -0.09 8.18 0.83
N ARG A 100 -1.36 7.78 0.70
CA ARG A 100 -1.76 6.69 -0.17
C ARG A 100 -1.46 7.01 -1.63
N HIS A 101 -1.83 8.21 -2.08
CA HIS A 101 -1.57 8.69 -3.44
C HIS A 101 -0.07 8.76 -3.75
N SER A 102 0.74 9.33 -2.86
CA SER A 102 2.19 9.38 -3.05
C SER A 102 2.78 7.97 -3.17
N LYS A 103 2.31 7.01 -2.36
CA LYS A 103 2.76 5.63 -2.45
C LYS A 103 2.32 4.94 -3.75
N SER A 104 1.10 5.18 -4.24
CA SER A 104 0.64 4.61 -5.52
C SER A 104 1.45 5.16 -6.69
N MET A 105 1.70 6.47 -6.70
CA MET A 105 2.53 7.12 -7.72
C MET A 105 3.97 6.62 -7.69
N HIS A 106 4.59 6.46 -6.51
CA HIS A 106 5.93 5.87 -6.40
C HIS A 106 5.98 4.43 -6.95
N MET A 107 4.95 3.60 -6.66
CA MET A 107 4.90 2.25 -7.22
C MET A 107 4.76 2.25 -8.74
N LEU A 108 3.94 3.15 -9.28
CA LEU A 108 3.79 3.31 -10.73
C LEU A 108 5.11 3.76 -11.39
N GLN A 109 5.78 4.77 -10.82
CA GLN A 109 7.06 5.27 -11.32
C GLN A 109 8.16 4.21 -11.26
N ALA A 110 8.11 3.31 -10.28
CA ALA A 110 9.00 2.15 -10.19
C ALA A 110 8.64 1.01 -11.18
N GLY A 111 7.61 1.19 -12.02
CA GLY A 111 7.21 0.22 -13.04
C GLY A 111 6.38 -0.95 -12.50
N VAL A 112 5.81 -0.85 -11.29
CA VAL A 112 4.94 -1.88 -10.73
C VAL A 112 3.64 -1.93 -11.54
N ASN A 113 3.18 -3.14 -11.87
CA ASN A 113 1.96 -3.34 -12.64
C ASN A 113 0.75 -2.72 -11.91
N LEU A 114 -0.05 -1.93 -12.64
CA LEU A 114 -1.25 -1.26 -12.12
C LEU A 114 -2.26 -2.21 -11.47
N VAL A 115 -2.39 -3.43 -11.99
CA VAL A 115 -3.25 -4.47 -11.41
C VAL A 115 -2.81 -4.78 -9.98
N TYR A 116 -1.50 -4.86 -9.75
CA TYR A 116 -0.91 -5.11 -8.43
C TYR A 116 -1.05 -3.90 -7.50
N ILE A 117 -0.82 -2.68 -8.01
CA ILE A 117 -1.04 -1.45 -7.24
C ILE A 117 -2.50 -1.37 -6.78
N ARG A 118 -3.45 -1.66 -7.66
CA ARG A 118 -4.90 -1.65 -7.35
C ARG A 118 -5.27 -2.70 -6.31
N ASP A 119 -4.70 -3.89 -6.41
CA ASP A 119 -4.94 -4.97 -5.45
C ASP A 119 -4.47 -4.57 -4.04
N ILE A 120 -3.25 -4.05 -3.91
CA ILE A 120 -2.71 -3.52 -2.64
C ILE A 120 -3.61 -2.42 -2.05
N LEU A 121 -4.08 -1.49 -2.89
CA LEU A 121 -4.90 -0.36 -2.46
C LEU A 121 -6.36 -0.74 -2.14
N GLY A 122 -6.85 -1.86 -2.67
CA GLY A 122 -8.12 -2.47 -2.28
C GLY A 122 -9.37 -1.92 -2.99
N HIS A 123 -9.27 -1.54 -4.27
CA HIS A 123 -10.44 -1.09 -5.03
C HIS A 123 -11.23 -2.25 -5.65
N CYS A 124 -12.46 -2.44 -5.17
CA CYS A 124 -13.51 -3.22 -5.82
C CYS A 124 -14.37 -2.31 -6.70
N SER A 125 -13.95 -2.09 -7.94
CA SER A 125 -14.85 -1.72 -9.03
C SER A 125 -14.49 -2.60 -10.21
N ILE A 126 -15.33 -3.61 -10.43
CA ILE A 126 -15.24 -4.63 -11.47
C ILE A 126 -15.80 -3.98 -12.72
N GLN A 127 -14.95 -3.33 -13.52
CA GLN A 127 -15.28 -3.02 -14.92
C GLN A 127 -14.06 -2.75 -15.81
N THR A 128 -12.87 -2.51 -15.25
CA THR A 128 -11.60 -2.39 -16.01
C THR A 128 -10.62 -3.53 -15.74
N THR A 129 -10.96 -4.48 -14.88
CA THR A 129 -10.07 -5.59 -14.45
C THR A 129 -9.74 -6.57 -15.56
N GLU A 130 -10.69 -6.84 -16.45
CA GLU A 130 -10.53 -7.86 -17.50
C GLU A 130 -9.64 -7.39 -18.66
N ILE A 131 -9.67 -6.08 -18.95
CA ILE A 131 -8.87 -5.46 -20.00
C ILE A 131 -7.38 -5.39 -19.61
N TYR A 132 -7.07 -5.14 -18.33
CA TYR A 132 -5.68 -5.06 -17.86
C TYR A 132 -5.10 -6.39 -17.39
N ALA A 133 -5.91 -7.38 -17.01
CA ALA A 133 -5.45 -8.76 -16.82
C ALA A 133 -4.95 -9.38 -18.15
N ARG A 134 -5.50 -8.94 -19.30
CA ARG A 134 -4.99 -9.28 -20.64
C ARG A 134 -3.71 -8.52 -21.03
N ALA A 135 -3.41 -7.40 -20.36
CA ALA A 135 -2.21 -6.60 -20.58
C ALA A 135 -1.00 -7.06 -19.73
N ASP A 136 -1.04 -8.31 -19.24
CA ASP A 136 0.16 -9.00 -18.80
C ASP A 136 1.00 -9.40 -20.02
N SER A 137 1.67 -8.40 -20.58
CA SER A 137 2.66 -8.54 -21.65
C SER A 137 4.01 -7.98 -21.22
N LYS A 138 4.28 -7.90 -19.90
CA LYS A 138 5.62 -7.66 -19.36
C LYS A 138 6.13 -8.81 -18.50
N GLN A 139 5.33 -9.46 -17.65
CA GLN A 139 5.78 -10.69 -16.97
C GLN A 139 5.75 -11.89 -17.93
N LYS A 140 4.77 -11.98 -18.82
CA LYS A 140 4.83 -12.91 -19.97
C LYS A 140 5.97 -12.58 -20.93
N ARG A 141 6.24 -11.30 -21.19
CA ARG A 141 7.32 -10.90 -22.11
C ARG A 141 8.70 -11.08 -21.50
N GLU A 142 8.90 -10.83 -20.21
CA GLU A 142 10.15 -11.18 -19.51
C GLU A 142 10.33 -12.70 -19.39
N ALA A 143 9.25 -13.49 -19.27
CA ALA A 143 9.32 -14.95 -19.32
C ALA A 143 9.57 -15.50 -20.75
N ILE A 144 9.03 -14.84 -21.79
CA ILE A 144 9.24 -15.18 -23.21
C ILE A 144 10.60 -14.70 -23.71
N GLU A 145 11.06 -13.49 -23.35
CA GLU A 145 12.40 -12.93 -23.66
C GLU A 145 13.50 -13.73 -22.97
N LYS A 146 13.23 -14.27 -21.79
CA LYS A 146 14.13 -15.20 -21.08
C LYS A 146 14.08 -16.63 -21.65
N ALA A 147 13.09 -16.94 -22.50
CA ALA A 147 12.93 -18.22 -23.18
C ALA A 147 13.27 -18.17 -24.69
N TYR A 148 13.32 -16.99 -25.32
CA TYR A 148 13.55 -16.76 -26.74
C TYR A 148 14.41 -15.50 -26.95
N SER A 149 15.68 -15.71 -27.29
CA SER A 149 16.71 -14.67 -27.35
C SER A 149 16.75 -13.81 -28.63
N GLU A 150 15.76 -13.86 -29.53
CA GLU A 150 15.88 -13.17 -30.84
C GLU A 150 14.66 -12.38 -31.35
N VAL A 151 13.63 -12.08 -30.56
CA VAL A 151 12.49 -11.30 -31.09
C VAL A 151 11.97 -10.26 -30.10
N VAL A 152 12.60 -9.08 -30.06
CA VAL A 152 12.12 -7.92 -29.27
C VAL A 152 11.72 -6.78 -30.22
N PRO A 153 10.45 -6.36 -30.27
CA PRO A 153 10.04 -5.13 -30.96
C PRO A 153 10.43 -3.87 -30.15
N LYS A 154 11.00 -2.88 -30.84
CA LYS A 154 11.55 -1.59 -30.35
C LYS A 154 10.48 -0.50 -30.06
N GLU A 155 9.46 -0.75 -29.25
CA GLU A 155 8.47 0.31 -28.94
C GLU A 155 8.37 0.64 -27.45
N GLN A 156 8.29 1.96 -27.17
CA GLN A 156 8.16 2.53 -25.84
C GLN A 156 6.82 2.17 -25.19
N PRO A 157 6.78 1.96 -23.86
CA PRO A 157 5.58 1.48 -23.18
C PRO A 157 4.48 2.56 -23.09
N GLN A 158 3.31 2.24 -23.64
CA GLN A 158 2.13 3.10 -23.86
C GLN A 158 1.46 3.71 -22.60
N TRP A 159 1.96 3.45 -21.39
CA TRP A 159 1.35 3.99 -20.15
C TRP A 159 1.67 5.48 -19.93
N GLN A 160 2.72 6.02 -20.55
CA GLN A 160 3.06 7.45 -20.46
C GLN A 160 2.05 8.34 -21.22
N THR A 161 1.34 7.78 -22.20
CA THR A 161 0.34 8.47 -23.04
C THR A 161 -1.10 8.27 -22.56
N ASN A 162 -1.34 7.50 -21.50
CA ASN A 162 -2.70 7.24 -21.01
C ASN A 162 -3.16 8.34 -20.04
N GLN A 163 -3.63 9.46 -20.60
CA GLN A 163 -4.12 10.64 -19.87
C GLN A 163 -5.21 10.28 -18.84
N ASN A 164 -6.15 9.41 -19.20
CA ASN A 164 -7.26 8.99 -18.33
C ASN A 164 -6.77 8.26 -17.06
N LEU A 165 -5.72 7.44 -17.19
CA LEU A 165 -5.13 6.74 -16.07
C LEU A 165 -4.41 7.71 -15.12
N LEU A 166 -3.66 8.67 -15.67
CA LEU A 166 -2.98 9.70 -14.90
C LEU A 166 -3.99 10.60 -14.18
N ASP A 167 -5.09 10.94 -14.83
CA ASP A 167 -6.16 11.76 -14.24
C ASP A 167 -6.94 10.98 -13.19
N TRP A 168 -7.17 9.68 -13.37
CA TRP A 168 -7.74 8.83 -12.33
C TRP A 168 -6.86 8.76 -11.07
N LEU A 169 -5.54 8.63 -11.25
CA LEU A 169 -4.59 8.65 -10.12
C LEU A 169 -4.59 10.01 -9.42
N LYS A 170 -4.52 11.11 -10.18
CA LYS A 170 -4.55 12.48 -9.64
C LYS A 170 -5.85 12.79 -8.88
N ASN A 171 -6.98 12.26 -9.34
CA ASN A 171 -8.30 12.50 -8.73
C ASN A 171 -8.64 11.53 -7.59
N PHE A 172 -7.67 10.75 -7.12
CA PHE A 172 -7.83 9.83 -6.00
C PHE A 172 -7.79 10.59 -4.67
N HIS A 173 -8.85 11.34 -4.40
CA HIS A 173 -9.10 12.07 -3.15
C HIS A 173 -10.20 11.37 -2.34
#